data_AF-A0A974NUS9-F1
#
_entry.id   AF-A0A974NUS9-F1
#
_cell.length_a   1.000
_cell.length_b   1.000
_cell.length_c   1.000
_cell.angle_alpha   90.00
_cell.angle_beta   90.00
_cell.angle_gamma   90.00
#
_symmetry.space_group_name_H-M   'P 1'
#
loop_
_entity.id
_entity.type
_entity.pdbx_description
1 polymer ?
#
loop_
_entity_poly.entity_id
_entity_poly.type
_entity_poly.pdbx_seq_one_letter_code
_entity_poly.pdbx_strand_id
1 'polypeptide(L)'
;MDWTQIGGSLLAILALAGVARMLRLGDARIGDADRAREMAEDMLAGFEARAAIVGMDGNAALVLGNGTIAVLKRHGAKVAARRLLPPLQLFTAVEGVEVATGERLFGRVLLFGVLEADVRALEASLTRV
;
A
#
# COMPACT_ATOMS: atom_id res chain seq x y z
N MET A 1 -23.87 15.13 38.00
CA MET A 1 -22.98 14.67 36.92
C MET A 1 -21.66 15.39 37.11
N ASP A 2 -20.64 14.66 37.58
CA ASP A 2 -19.38 15.23 38.01
C ASP A 2 -18.62 15.78 36.80
N TRP A 3 -18.74 17.09 36.59
CA TRP A 3 -18.13 17.85 35.49
C TRP A 3 -16.60 17.70 35.46
N THR A 4 -16.01 17.39 36.62
CA THR A 4 -14.59 17.08 36.82
C THR A 4 -14.19 15.73 36.21
N GLN A 5 -15.08 14.73 36.25
CA GLN A 5 -14.85 13.42 35.64
C GLN A 5 -14.92 13.53 34.10
N ILE A 6 -15.85 14.34 33.59
CA ILE A 6 -15.94 14.63 32.15
C ILE A 6 -14.71 15.43 31.68
N GLY A 7 -14.32 16.49 32.42
CA GLY A 7 -13.15 17.29 32.08
C GLY A 7 -11.84 16.50 32.13
N GLY A 8 -11.63 15.70 33.18
CA GLY A 8 -10.43 14.87 33.35
C GLY A 8 -10.32 13.76 32.31
N SER A 9 -11.43 13.07 32.01
CA SER A 9 -11.45 12.02 30.99
C SER A 9 -11.21 12.58 29.58
N LEU A 10 -11.79 13.74 29.25
CA LEU A 10 -11.56 14.39 27.96
C LEU A 10 -10.09 14.81 27.78
N LEU A 11 -9.49 15.40 28.82
CA LEU A 11 -8.05 15.76 28.79
C LEU A 11 -7.15 14.54 28.59
N ALA A 12 -7.45 13.43 29.27
CA ALA A 12 -6.71 12.18 29.12
C ALA A 12 -6.83 11.60 27.69
N ILE A 13 -8.03 11.64 27.09
CA ILE A 13 -8.25 11.19 25.71
C ILE A 13 -7.49 12.09 24.72
N LEU A 14 -7.51 13.41 24.91
CA LEU A 14 -6.76 14.34 24.06
C LEU A 14 -5.24 14.14 24.17
N ALA A 15 -4.73 13.87 25.38
CA ALA A 15 -3.32 13.54 25.58
C ALA A 15 -2.94 12.23 24.84
N LEU A 16 -3.75 11.18 24.96
CA LEU A 16 -3.55 9.92 24.23
C LEU A 16 -3.63 10.11 22.70
N ALA A 17 -4.59 10.90 22.22
CA ALA A 17 -4.70 11.24 20.80
C ALA A 17 -3.48 12.03 20.30
N GLY A 18 -2.96 12.95 21.12
CA GLY A 18 -1.73 13.68 20.85
C GLY A 18 -0.51 12.76 20.74
N VAL A 19 -0.35 11.81 21.67
CA VAL A 19 0.71 10.79 21.62
C VAL A 19 0.55 9.90 20.39
N ALA A 20 -0.66 9.45 20.07
CA ALA A 20 -0.91 8.64 18.88
C ALA A 20 -0.54 9.39 17.58
N ARG A 21 -0.84 10.69 17.52
CA ARG A 21 -0.45 11.56 16.40
C ARG A 21 1.07 11.78 16.35
N MET A 22 1.73 11.95 17.49
CA MET A 22 3.19 12.08 17.60
C MET A 22 3.90 10.82 17.09
N LEU A 23 3.34 9.64 17.37
CA LEU A 23 3.81 8.34 16.89
C LEU A 23 3.47 8.07 15.41
N ARG A 24 2.83 9.03 14.71
CA ARG A 24 2.35 8.93 13.31
C ARG A 24 1.48 7.69 13.07
N LEU A 25 0.76 7.23 14.10
CA LEU A 25 -0.17 6.11 13.98
C LEU A 25 -1.28 6.51 13.00
N GLY A 26 -1.26 5.93 11.79
CA GLY A 26 -2.23 6.19 10.73
C GLY A 26 -1.66 6.85 9.46
N ASP A 27 -0.40 7.29 9.47
CA ASP A 27 0.26 7.91 8.31
C ASP A 27 1.07 6.89 7.48
N ALA A 28 0.53 5.68 7.32
CA ALA A 28 1.15 4.59 6.56
C ALA A 28 0.71 4.60 5.09
N ARG A 29 0.51 5.78 4.52
CA ARG A 29 0.26 5.89 3.08
C ARG A 29 1.55 5.58 2.34
N ILE A 30 1.41 4.87 1.23
CA ILE A 30 2.52 4.56 0.32
C ILE A 30 3.04 5.87 -0.29
N GLY A 31 2.15 6.83 -0.55
CA GLY A 31 2.53 8.14 -1.07
C GLY A 31 2.66 8.11 -2.59
N ASP A 32 3.86 8.35 -3.09
CA ASP A 32 4.16 8.43 -4.52
C ASP A 32 4.92 7.20 -5.03
N ALA A 33 5.17 7.17 -6.34
CA ALA A 33 5.87 6.07 -7.01
C ALA A 33 7.31 5.90 -6.51
N ASP A 34 8.00 6.98 -6.14
CA ASP A 34 9.39 6.93 -5.69
C ASP A 34 9.47 6.29 -4.31
N ARG A 35 8.59 6.71 -3.40
CA ARG A 35 8.45 6.12 -2.07
C ARG A 35 7.99 4.66 -2.14
N ALA A 36 7.10 4.32 -3.07
CA ALA A 36 6.70 2.94 -3.32
C ALA A 36 7.90 2.07 -3.71
N ARG A 37 8.78 2.58 -4.59
CA ARG A 37 10.02 1.89 -4.99
C ARG A 37 10.93 1.65 -3.79
N GLU A 38 11.26 2.70 -3.04
CA GLU A 38 12.09 2.59 -1.83
C GLU A 38 11.53 1.56 -0.83
N MET A 39 10.21 1.61 -0.56
CA MET A 39 9.58 0.64 0.35
C MET A 39 9.65 -0.80 -0.16
N ALA A 40 9.54 -1.01 -1.48
CA ALA A 40 9.67 -2.36 -2.03
C ALA A 40 11.10 -2.90 -1.86
N GLU A 41 12.12 -2.07 -2.09
CA GLU A 41 13.53 -2.43 -1.91
C GLU A 41 13.87 -2.71 -0.44
N ASP A 42 13.40 -1.85 0.46
CA ASP A 42 13.61 -2.01 1.91
C ASP A 42 12.96 -3.28 2.47
N MET A 43 11.76 -3.62 1.97
CA MET A 43 10.98 -4.73 2.50
C MET A 43 11.27 -6.08 1.83
N LEU A 44 11.75 -6.08 0.59
CA LEU A 44 12.02 -7.30 -0.18
C LEU A 44 13.50 -7.38 -0.51
N ALA A 45 14.22 -8.20 0.26
CA ALA A 45 15.65 -8.43 0.04
C ALA A 45 15.95 -8.82 -1.43
N GLY A 46 16.94 -8.14 -2.01
CA GLY A 46 17.38 -8.36 -3.39
C GLY A 46 16.38 -7.91 -4.45
N PHE A 47 15.44 -7.03 -4.11
CA PHE A 47 14.54 -6.41 -5.07
C PHE A 47 15.12 -5.06 -5.52
N GLU A 48 15.26 -4.84 -6.83
CA GLU A 48 15.67 -3.56 -7.41
C GLU A 48 14.51 -2.98 -8.20
N ALA A 49 13.99 -1.84 -7.73
CA ALA A 49 12.78 -1.26 -8.24
C ALA A 49 13.05 -0.39 -9.48
N ARG A 50 12.29 -0.63 -10.55
CA ARG A 50 12.46 0.06 -11.84
C ARG A 50 11.33 1.03 -12.17
N ALA A 51 10.11 0.62 -11.89
CA ALA A 51 8.91 1.39 -12.16
C ALA A 51 7.88 1.10 -11.06
N ALA A 52 6.97 2.02 -10.81
CA ALA A 52 5.89 1.80 -9.87
C ALA A 52 4.61 2.49 -10.34
N ILE A 53 3.48 1.91 -9.97
CA ILE A 53 2.16 2.51 -10.07
C ILE A 53 1.52 2.48 -8.69
N VAL A 54 0.99 3.62 -8.26
CA VAL A 54 0.37 3.78 -6.95
C VAL A 54 -1.10 4.10 -7.15
N GLY A 55 -1.96 3.47 -6.36
CA GLY A 55 -3.37 3.84 -6.31
C GLY A 55 -3.52 5.30 -5.89
N MET A 56 -4.53 5.98 -6.42
CA MET A 56 -4.76 7.41 -6.15
C MET A 56 -5.07 7.69 -4.67
N ASP A 57 -5.50 6.67 -3.92
CA ASP A 57 -5.74 6.72 -2.49
C ASP A 57 -4.46 6.52 -1.62
N GLY A 58 -3.35 6.15 -2.26
CA GLY A 58 -2.06 5.87 -1.62
C GLY A 58 -2.07 4.64 -0.70
N ASN A 59 -3.06 3.75 -0.80
CA ASN A 59 -3.16 2.57 0.07
C ASN A 59 -2.59 1.30 -0.58
N ALA A 60 -2.41 1.28 -1.89
CA ALA A 60 -1.81 0.16 -2.61
C ALA A 60 -0.88 0.64 -3.73
N ALA A 61 0.10 -0.19 -4.06
CA ALA A 61 0.98 0.03 -5.20
C ALA A 61 1.47 -1.29 -5.80
N LEU A 62 1.83 -1.24 -7.08
CA LEU A 62 2.62 -2.27 -7.73
C LEU A 62 3.97 -1.67 -8.10
N VAL A 63 5.03 -2.39 -7.81
CA VAL A 63 6.40 -1.99 -8.10
C VAL A 63 7.04 -3.08 -8.95
N LEU A 64 7.63 -2.67 -10.05
CA LEU A 64 8.35 -3.51 -10.97
C LEU A 64 9.79 -3.70 -10.49
N GLY A 65 10.31 -4.93 -10.51
CA GLY A 65 11.72 -5.14 -10.19
C GLY A 65 12.22 -6.55 -10.41
N ASN A 66 13.45 -6.69 -10.92
CA ASN A 66 14.16 -7.98 -11.09
C ASN A 66 13.32 -9.10 -11.74
N GLY A 67 12.57 -8.79 -12.80
CA GLY A 67 11.73 -9.77 -13.50
C GLY A 67 10.43 -10.14 -12.76
N THR A 68 10.15 -9.50 -11.63
CA THR A 68 9.01 -9.76 -10.76
C THR A 68 8.26 -8.47 -10.44
N ILE A 69 7.13 -8.58 -9.75
CA ILE A 69 6.30 -7.44 -9.36
C ILE A 69 6.08 -7.51 -7.86
N ALA A 70 6.48 -6.47 -7.12
CA ALA A 70 6.11 -6.32 -5.73
C ALA A 70 4.73 -5.66 -5.63
N VAL A 71 3.81 -6.29 -4.92
CA VAL A 71 2.56 -5.68 -4.50
C VAL A 71 2.71 -5.13 -3.09
N LEU A 72 2.40 -3.85 -2.93
CA LEU A 72 2.36 -3.14 -1.67
C LEU A 72 0.91 -2.88 -1.30
N LYS A 73 0.56 -3.18 -0.04
CA LYS A 73 -0.76 -2.90 0.52
C LYS A 73 -0.61 -2.33 1.91
N ARG A 74 -1.33 -1.25 2.19
CA ARG A 74 -1.46 -0.72 3.53
C ARG A 74 -2.27 -1.68 4.40
N HIS A 75 -1.70 -2.05 5.53
CA HIS A 75 -2.31 -2.88 6.57
C HIS A 75 -2.31 -2.11 7.90
N GLY A 76 -3.37 -1.33 8.12
CA GLY A 76 -3.50 -0.45 9.28
C GLY A 76 -2.44 0.67 9.31
N ALA A 77 -1.53 0.59 10.29
CA ALA A 77 -0.43 1.53 10.47
C ALA A 77 0.91 1.06 9.85
N LYS A 78 0.90 -0.04 9.09
CA LYS A 78 2.08 -0.57 8.38
C LYS A 78 1.76 -0.80 6.92
N VAL A 79 2.79 -0.95 6.11
CA VAL A 79 2.70 -1.45 4.73
C VAL A 79 3.18 -2.90 4.73
N ALA A 80 2.51 -3.75 3.95
CA ALA A 80 2.91 -5.13 3.71
C ALA A 80 3.29 -5.27 2.23
N ALA A 81 4.38 -5.99 1.95
CA ALA A 81 4.90 -6.23 0.61
C ALA A 81 4.89 -7.72 0.28
N ARG A 82 4.54 -8.08 -0.96
CA ARG A 82 4.67 -9.44 -1.50
C ARG A 82 5.22 -9.42 -2.91
N ARG A 83 6.07 -10.40 -3.22
CA ARG A 83 6.60 -10.60 -4.57
C ARG A 83 5.64 -11.50 -5.33
N LEU A 84 5.20 -11.04 -6.49
CA LEU A 84 4.34 -11.73 -7.43
C LEU A 84 5.11 -12.00 -8.72
N LEU A 85 4.72 -13.07 -9.41
CA LEU A 85 5.20 -13.40 -10.74
C LEU A 85 4.17 -12.99 -11.77
N PRO A 86 4.59 -12.42 -12.92
CA PRO A 86 3.69 -12.20 -14.04
C PRO A 86 3.28 -13.55 -14.68
N PRO A 87 2.13 -13.62 -15.37
CA PRO A 87 1.13 -12.57 -15.49
C PRO A 87 0.27 -12.44 -14.23
N LEU A 88 -0.02 -11.20 -13.83
CA LEU A 88 -0.90 -10.89 -12.72
C LEU A 88 -2.35 -11.25 -13.06
N GLN A 89 -3.03 -11.87 -12.10
CA GLN A 89 -4.48 -12.05 -12.16
C GLN A 89 -5.16 -10.77 -11.71
N LEU A 90 -5.87 -10.12 -12.64
CA LEU A 90 -6.54 -8.83 -12.42
C LEU A 90 -8.05 -9.02 -12.45
N PHE A 91 -8.75 -8.26 -11.62
CA PHE A 91 -10.21 -8.15 -11.64
C PHE A 91 -10.59 -6.68 -11.74
N THR A 92 -11.41 -6.33 -12.72
CA THR A 92 -11.92 -4.97 -12.86
C THR A 92 -12.94 -4.70 -11.75
N ALA A 93 -12.76 -3.59 -11.03
CA ALA A 93 -13.70 -3.05 -10.06
C ALA A 93 -14.16 -1.65 -10.50
N VAL A 94 -15.26 -1.16 -9.94
CA VAL A 94 -15.79 0.18 -10.28
C VAL A 94 -14.80 1.28 -9.89
N GLU A 95 -14.11 1.07 -8.79
CA GLU A 95 -13.17 2.00 -8.17
C GLU A 95 -11.72 1.86 -8.64
N GLY A 96 -11.40 0.85 -9.48
CA GLY A 96 -10.05 0.59 -9.97
C GLY A 96 -9.82 -0.87 -10.36
N VAL A 97 -8.62 -1.38 -10.11
CA VAL A 97 -8.26 -2.77 -10.45
C VAL A 97 -7.82 -3.53 -9.21
N GLU A 98 -8.37 -4.73 -9.02
CA GLU A 98 -7.91 -5.66 -7.99
C GLU A 98 -6.86 -6.61 -8.55
N VAL A 99 -5.77 -6.79 -7.81
CA VAL A 99 -4.70 -7.73 -8.09
C VAL A 99 -4.81 -8.91 -7.14
N ALA A 100 -4.90 -10.12 -7.70
CA ALA A 100 -4.80 -11.35 -6.91
C ALA A 100 -3.34 -11.65 -6.55
N THR A 101 -3.11 -11.92 -5.27
CA THR A 101 -1.77 -12.23 -4.75
C THR A 101 -1.49 -13.72 -4.60
N GLY A 102 -2.52 -14.57 -4.76
CA GLY A 102 -2.43 -16.02 -4.55
C GLY A 102 -2.38 -16.44 -3.08
N GLU A 103 -2.18 -15.51 -2.13
CA GLU A 103 -2.13 -15.79 -0.70
C GLU A 103 -3.46 -15.47 -0.02
N ARG A 104 -4.10 -16.48 0.59
CA ARG A 104 -5.40 -16.32 1.25
C ARG A 104 -5.41 -15.23 2.35
N LEU A 105 -4.31 -15.11 3.10
CA LEU A 105 -4.19 -14.14 4.21
C LEU A 105 -3.93 -12.71 3.72
N PHE A 106 -3.23 -12.55 2.59
CA PHE A 106 -2.97 -11.23 2.01
C PHE A 106 -4.18 -10.71 1.23
N GLY A 107 -4.92 -11.65 0.63
CA GLY A 107 -6.12 -11.40 -0.13
C GLY A 107 -5.83 -10.64 -1.43
N ARG A 108 -6.88 -10.10 -2.03
CA ARG A 108 -6.75 -9.20 -3.18
C ARG A 108 -6.35 -7.80 -2.73
N VAL A 109 -5.67 -7.09 -3.63
CA VAL A 109 -5.24 -5.71 -3.42
C VAL A 109 -5.89 -4.84 -4.47
N LEU A 110 -6.72 -3.90 -4.03
CA LEU A 110 -7.32 -2.89 -4.88
C LEU A 110 -6.33 -1.74 -5.10
N LEU A 111 -6.05 -1.41 -6.36
CA LEU A 111 -5.43 -0.15 -6.74
C LEU A 111 -6.53 0.83 -7.17
N PHE A 112 -6.85 1.76 -6.27
CA PHE A 112 -7.89 2.75 -6.51
C PHE A 112 -7.50 3.71 -7.63
N GLY A 113 -8.39 3.95 -8.58
CA GLY A 113 -8.19 4.88 -9.71
C GLY A 113 -7.19 4.40 -10.76
N VAL A 114 -6.70 3.16 -10.67
CA VAL A 114 -5.79 2.56 -11.65
C VAL A 114 -6.58 1.64 -12.58
N LEU A 115 -6.32 1.72 -13.89
CA LEU A 115 -6.98 0.88 -14.88
C LEU A 115 -6.22 -0.42 -15.09
N GLU A 116 -6.94 -1.46 -15.54
CA GLU A 116 -6.30 -2.72 -15.93
C GLU A 116 -5.22 -2.49 -17.00
N ALA A 117 -5.50 -1.61 -17.97
CA ALA A 117 -4.57 -1.26 -19.04
C ALA A 117 -3.23 -0.69 -18.53
N ASP A 118 -3.26 0.11 -17.46
CA ASP A 118 -2.05 0.68 -16.86
C ASP A 118 -1.19 -0.42 -16.22
N VAL A 119 -1.83 -1.38 -15.54
CA VAL A 119 -1.14 -2.54 -14.97
C VAL A 119 -0.57 -3.42 -16.06
N ARG A 120 -1.31 -3.68 -17.15
CA ARG A 120 -0.80 -4.44 -18.30
C ARG A 120 0.37 -3.73 -18.99
N ALA A 121 0.32 -2.41 -19.12
CA ALA A 121 1.43 -1.63 -19.67
C ALA A 121 2.67 -1.72 -18.78
N LEU A 122 2.48 -1.69 -17.46
CA LEU A 122 3.54 -1.91 -16.49
C LEU A 122 4.12 -3.33 -16.61
N GLU A 123 3.29 -4.37 -16.69
CA GLU A 123 3.74 -5.75 -16.92
C GLU A 123 4.52 -5.90 -18.23
N ALA A 124 4.04 -5.29 -19.32
CA ALA A 124 4.72 -5.32 -20.61
C ALA A 124 6.11 -4.66 -20.58
N SER A 125 6.33 -3.73 -19.66
CA SER A 125 7.64 -3.10 -19.45
C SER A 125 8.67 -4.03 -18.80
N LEU A 126 8.24 -5.09 -18.08
CA LEU A 126 9.16 -6.15 -17.59
C LEU A 126 9.78 -6.91 -18.74
N THR A 127 8.97 -7.28 -19.73
CA THR A 127 9.37 -8.18 -20.81
C THR A 127 10.27 -7.50 -21.84
N ARG A 128 10.41 -6.17 -21.77
CA ARG A 128 11.20 -5.37 -22.73
C ARG A 128 12.67 -5.17 -22.30
N VAL A 129 13.16 -5.91 -21.30
CA VAL A 129 14.55 -5.89 -20.81
C VAL A 129 15.24 -7.18 -21.22
#